data_AF-A0A4Q5N1A0-F1
#
_entry.id   AF-A0A4Q5N1A0-F1
#
_cell.length_a   1.000
_cell.length_b   1.000
_cell.length_c   1.000
_cell.angle_alpha   90.00
_cell.angle_beta   90.00
_cell.angle_gamma   90.00
#
_symmetry.space_group_name_H-M   'P 1'
#
loop_
_entity.id
_entity.type
_entity.pdbx_description
1 polymer ?
#
loop_
_entity_poly.entity_id
_entity_poly.type
_entity_poly.pdbx_seq_one_letter_code
_entity_poly.pdbx_strand_id
1 'polypeptide(L)'
;MGILDRFEQGVERVVNTAFAKAFRSEVKPVELASALRREVDDRAAVVDRDRTVVPNSFTIELSPSDHEQVIGWGAEPLADELAANVTEHASTQRYAFVGPVTVTFIEHDDLETGRFRVRSATVRGAVAPATAAATPSARHPLVDIDGQRYLLTGPVTVIGRGSEADIIVDDPGISRRHLEIRVTRDGVVASDLGSTNGLFVEGHQVPAATLLDGNTLTIGRTRIMFWTGQDDSAEDDQ
;
A
#
# COMPACT_ATOMS: atom_id res chain seq x y z
N MET A 1 -1.50 -12.15 10.28
CA MET A 1 -2.56 -12.27 11.29
C MET A 1 -2.75 -10.90 11.89
N GLY A 2 -3.78 -10.18 11.43
CA GLY A 2 -4.00 -8.76 11.66
C GLY A 2 -4.48 -8.43 13.08
N ILE A 3 -4.55 -7.14 13.42
CA ILE A 3 -5.18 -6.69 14.67
C ILE A 3 -6.70 -6.90 14.59
N LEU A 4 -7.29 -6.87 13.39
CA LEU A 4 -8.67 -7.27 13.12
C LEU A 4 -8.89 -8.76 13.38
N ASP A 5 -7.98 -9.66 12.97
CA ASP A 5 -8.07 -11.10 13.31
C ASP A 5 -8.01 -11.32 14.83
N ARG A 6 -7.15 -10.56 15.53
CA ARG A 6 -7.05 -10.62 17.00
C ARG A 6 -8.29 -10.03 17.68
N PHE A 7 -8.92 -9.02 17.08
CA PHE A 7 -10.18 -8.47 17.55
C PHE A 7 -11.33 -9.46 17.34
N GLU A 8 -11.42 -10.11 16.17
CA GLU A 8 -12.41 -11.16 15.89
C GLU A 8 -12.26 -12.36 16.84
N GLN A 9 -11.03 -12.84 17.06
CA GLN A 9 -10.76 -13.92 18.03
C GLN A 9 -10.97 -13.51 19.50
N GLY A 10 -10.88 -12.21 19.80
CA GLY A 10 -11.17 -11.64 21.12
C GLY A 10 -12.67 -11.52 21.39
N VAL A 11 -13.46 -11.21 20.36
CA VAL A 11 -14.92 -11.13 20.43
C VAL A 11 -15.56 -12.52 20.61
N GLU A 12 -14.99 -13.58 20.02
CA GLU A 12 -15.49 -14.95 20.20
C GLU A 12 -15.32 -15.50 21.64
N ARG A 13 -14.34 -15.01 22.41
CA ARG A 13 -14.05 -15.51 23.77
C ARG A 13 -14.65 -14.67 24.91
N VAL A 14 -15.22 -13.50 24.63
CA VAL A 14 -15.80 -12.61 25.65
C VAL A 14 -17.28 -12.35 25.36
N VAL A 15 -18.06 -13.42 25.32
CA VAL A 15 -19.52 -13.34 25.50
C VAL A 15 -19.86 -13.78 26.91
N ASN A 16 -19.61 -12.89 27.88
CA ASN A 16 -20.25 -12.96 29.20
C ASN A 16 -20.58 -11.54 29.66
N THR A 17 -21.79 -11.11 29.28
CA THR A 17 -22.83 -10.29 29.95
C THR A 17 -22.46 -9.03 30.78
N ALA A 18 -21.19 -8.72 31.07
CA ALA A 18 -20.79 -7.57 31.86
C ALA A 18 -20.21 -6.40 31.05
N PHE A 19 -19.85 -6.61 29.77
CA PHE A 19 -19.17 -5.58 28.94
C PHE A 19 -20.09 -4.77 28.00
N ALA A 20 -21.35 -5.17 27.80
CA ALA A 20 -22.25 -4.56 26.80
C ALA A 20 -22.78 -3.15 27.16
N LYS A 21 -22.42 -2.60 28.33
CA LYS A 21 -22.85 -1.26 28.78
C LYS A 21 -21.79 -0.16 28.64
N ALA A 22 -20.51 -0.50 28.46
CA ALA A 22 -19.43 0.50 28.36
C ALA A 22 -19.05 0.87 26.91
N PHE A 23 -19.31 0.00 25.92
CA PHE A 23 -18.86 0.16 24.52
C PHE A 23 -19.88 0.81 23.57
N ARG A 24 -20.95 1.41 24.08
CA ARG A 24 -22.05 1.89 23.21
C ARG A 24 -21.77 3.25 22.57
N SER A 25 -20.66 3.89 22.94
CA SER A 25 -20.34 5.28 22.55
C SER A 25 -18.96 5.45 21.92
N GLU A 26 -18.15 4.39 21.77
CA GLU A 26 -16.77 4.50 21.28
C GLU A 26 -16.65 3.98 19.85
N VAL A 27 -15.70 4.53 19.09
CA VAL A 27 -15.43 4.12 17.71
C VAL A 27 -14.90 2.69 17.66
N LYS A 28 -15.32 1.90 16.67
CA LYS A 28 -14.83 0.54 16.47
C LYS A 28 -13.97 0.42 15.20
N PRO A 29 -12.88 -0.37 15.20
CA PRO A 29 -12.05 -0.57 14.01
C PRO A 29 -12.83 -1.02 12.77
N VAL A 30 -13.82 -1.90 12.95
CA VAL A 30 -14.67 -2.39 11.85
C VAL A 30 -15.56 -1.30 11.24
N GLU A 31 -15.94 -0.29 12.03
CA GLU A 31 -16.71 0.87 11.54
C GLU A 31 -15.82 1.79 10.72
N LEU A 32 -14.56 2.01 11.14
CA LEU A 32 -13.56 2.76 10.37
C LEU A 32 -13.27 2.09 9.03
N ALA A 33 -13.01 0.78 9.02
CA ALA A 33 -12.77 0.01 7.79
C ALA A 33 -13.97 0.09 6.83
N SER A 34 -15.18 -0.06 7.35
CA SER A 34 -16.41 0.04 6.54
C SER A 34 -16.64 1.45 5.99
N ALA A 35 -16.33 2.48 6.78
CA ALA A 35 -16.43 3.86 6.33
C ALA A 35 -15.39 4.20 5.25
N LEU A 36 -14.15 3.72 5.38
CA LEU A 36 -13.13 3.89 4.34
C LEU A 36 -13.53 3.22 3.03
N ARG A 37 -14.00 1.97 3.06
CA ARG A 37 -14.50 1.27 1.86
C ARG A 37 -15.63 2.02 1.18
N ARG A 38 -16.58 2.54 1.97
CA ARG A 38 -17.66 3.37 1.45
C ARG A 38 -17.15 4.67 0.83
N GLU A 39 -16.22 5.37 1.49
CA GLU A 39 -15.63 6.60 0.94
C GLU A 39 -14.88 6.33 -0.38
N VAL A 40 -14.20 5.20 -0.49
CA VAL A 40 -13.56 4.74 -1.74
C VAL A 40 -14.58 4.58 -2.86
N ASP A 41 -15.69 3.90 -2.59
CA ASP A 41 -16.78 3.71 -3.56
C ASP A 41 -17.44 5.03 -3.96
N ASP A 42 -17.78 5.88 -2.97
CA ASP A 42 -18.46 7.15 -3.18
C ASP A 42 -17.60 8.16 -3.96
N ARG A 43 -16.27 8.03 -3.91
CA ARG A 43 -15.29 8.89 -4.61
C ARG A 43 -14.70 8.28 -5.88
N ALA A 44 -15.14 7.10 -6.27
CA ALA A 44 -14.65 6.44 -7.47
C ALA A 44 -14.91 7.28 -8.72
N ALA A 45 -13.85 7.55 -9.49
CA ALA A 45 -13.92 8.38 -10.69
C ALA A 45 -13.37 7.62 -11.90
N VAL A 46 -14.21 7.49 -12.94
CA VAL A 46 -13.81 6.86 -14.21
C VAL A 46 -12.83 7.78 -14.94
N VAL A 47 -11.63 7.30 -15.24
CA VAL A 47 -10.60 8.06 -15.97
C VAL A 47 -10.57 7.68 -17.45
N ASP A 48 -10.64 6.40 -17.74
CA ASP A 48 -10.70 5.84 -19.10
C ASP A 48 -11.59 4.58 -19.12
N ARG A 49 -11.62 3.85 -20.24
CA ARG A 49 -12.51 2.70 -20.40
C ARG A 49 -12.17 1.53 -19.46
N ASP A 50 -10.92 1.44 -19.04
CA ASP A 50 -10.41 0.27 -18.33
C ASP A 50 -10.03 0.60 -16.88
N ARG A 51 -10.10 1.89 -16.50
CA ARG A 51 -9.62 2.35 -15.19
C ARG A 51 -10.53 3.35 -14.51
N THR A 52 -11.00 2.93 -13.33
CA THR A 52 -11.63 3.78 -12.32
C THR A 52 -10.61 4.08 -11.23
N VAL A 53 -10.33 5.36 -10.99
CA VAL A 53 -9.39 5.81 -9.98
C VAL A 53 -10.12 6.18 -8.70
N VAL A 54 -9.52 5.82 -7.57
CA VAL A 54 -10.04 6.12 -6.23
C VAL A 54 -9.01 6.89 -5.39
N PRO A 55 -9.45 7.56 -4.30
CA PRO A 55 -8.55 8.18 -3.35
C PRO A 55 -7.57 7.18 -2.74
N ASN A 56 -6.37 7.65 -2.39
CA ASN A 56 -5.31 6.85 -1.78
C ASN A 56 -4.74 7.49 -0.51
N SER A 57 -5.20 8.68 -0.13
CA SER A 57 -4.82 9.31 1.14
C SER A 57 -6.08 9.56 1.95
N PHE A 58 -6.11 8.99 3.16
CA PHE A 58 -7.25 9.06 4.07
C PHE A 58 -6.82 9.64 5.41
N THR A 59 -7.62 10.57 5.91
CA THR A 59 -7.47 11.12 7.26
C THR A 59 -8.76 10.90 8.03
N ILE A 60 -8.65 10.18 9.14
CA ILE A 60 -9.75 9.90 10.05
C ILE A 60 -9.67 10.90 11.20
N GLU A 61 -10.62 11.83 11.22
CA GLU A 61 -10.82 12.79 12.30
C GLU A 61 -11.60 12.11 13.44
N LEU A 62 -11.05 12.12 14.65
CA LEU A 62 -11.59 11.48 15.85
C LEU A 62 -11.76 12.48 16.99
N SER A 63 -12.69 12.21 17.91
CA SER A 63 -12.73 12.90 19.19
C SER A 63 -11.45 12.63 20.00
N PRO A 64 -11.07 13.50 20.97
CA PRO A 64 -9.90 13.26 21.83
C PRO A 64 -9.92 11.89 22.51
N SER A 65 -11.08 11.46 23.02
CA SER A 65 -11.23 10.15 23.69
C SER A 65 -11.05 8.98 22.74
N ASP A 66 -11.56 9.06 21.50
CA ASP A 66 -11.40 7.98 20.52
C ASP A 66 -9.97 7.97 19.95
N HIS A 67 -9.33 9.13 19.83
CA HIS A 67 -7.95 9.25 19.38
C HIS A 67 -6.97 8.63 20.39
N GLU A 68 -7.14 8.91 21.69
CA GLU A 68 -6.38 8.23 22.76
C GLU A 68 -6.55 6.71 22.70
N GLN A 69 -7.76 6.24 22.41
CA GLN A 69 -8.04 4.81 22.28
C GLN A 69 -7.31 4.18 21.09
N VAL A 70 -7.29 4.85 19.93
CA VAL A 70 -6.53 4.41 18.75
C VAL A 70 -5.04 4.35 19.04
N ILE A 71 -4.49 5.34 19.76
CA ILE A 71 -3.10 5.29 20.24
C ILE A 71 -2.87 4.05 21.11
N GLY A 72 -3.82 3.75 22.01
CA GLY A 72 -3.79 2.56 22.88
C GLY A 72 -3.78 1.23 22.13
N TRP A 73 -4.38 1.16 20.93
CA TRP A 73 -4.33 -0.02 20.06
C TRP A 73 -3.06 -0.12 19.21
N GLY A 74 -2.32 0.98 19.07
CA GLY A 74 -1.23 1.14 18.11
C GLY A 74 -1.75 1.77 16.81
N ALA A 75 -1.67 3.09 16.75
CA ALA A 75 -2.16 3.88 15.62
C ALA A 75 -1.51 3.48 14.28
N GLU A 76 -0.19 3.27 14.26
CA GLU A 76 0.54 2.85 13.07
C GLU A 76 0.09 1.46 12.56
N PRO A 77 0.14 0.36 13.36
CA PRO A 77 -0.38 -0.93 12.93
C PRO A 77 -1.84 -0.92 12.48
N LEU A 78 -2.70 -0.13 13.12
CA LEU A 78 -4.10 0.00 12.71
C LEU A 78 -4.23 0.74 11.37
N ALA A 79 -3.46 1.80 11.15
CA ALA A 79 -3.45 2.51 9.88
C ALA A 79 -3.02 1.59 8.72
N ASP A 80 -1.96 0.81 8.92
CA ASP A 80 -1.47 -0.15 7.92
C ASP A 80 -2.54 -1.20 7.59
N GLU A 81 -3.24 -1.70 8.61
CA GLU A 81 -4.31 -2.68 8.42
C GLU A 81 -5.53 -2.09 7.70
N LEU A 82 -5.92 -0.86 8.03
CA LEU A 82 -6.99 -0.16 7.30
C LEU A 82 -6.60 0.11 5.84
N ALA A 83 -5.34 0.49 5.59
CA ALA A 83 -4.82 0.67 4.24
C ALA A 83 -4.82 -0.64 3.43
N ALA A 84 -4.47 -1.76 4.08
CA ALA A 84 -4.56 -3.09 3.48
C ALA A 84 -6.01 -3.47 3.14
N ASN A 85 -6.95 -3.21 4.05
CA ASN A 85 -8.39 -3.46 3.81
C ASN A 85 -8.95 -2.63 2.65
N VAL A 86 -8.55 -1.36 2.55
CA VAL A 86 -8.90 -0.49 1.41
C VAL A 86 -8.31 -1.02 0.10
N THR A 87 -7.07 -1.49 0.13
CA THR A 87 -6.40 -2.06 -1.04
C THR A 87 -7.08 -3.34 -1.52
N GLU A 88 -7.46 -4.23 -0.60
CA GLU A 88 -8.19 -5.46 -0.91
C GLU A 88 -9.57 -5.17 -1.52
N HIS A 89 -10.30 -4.21 -0.93
CA HIS A 89 -11.59 -3.78 -1.45
C HIS A 89 -11.46 -3.20 -2.87
N ALA A 90 -10.50 -2.30 -3.09
CA ALA A 90 -10.22 -1.73 -4.40
C ALA A 90 -9.85 -2.80 -5.43
N SER A 91 -9.08 -3.83 -5.04
CA SER A 91 -8.78 -4.97 -5.90
C SER A 91 -10.03 -5.73 -6.31
N THR A 92 -10.92 -6.02 -5.35
CA THR A 92 -12.20 -6.71 -5.60
C THR A 92 -13.10 -5.90 -6.54
N GLN A 93 -13.15 -4.57 -6.36
CA GLN A 93 -13.94 -3.67 -7.20
C GLN A 93 -13.27 -3.30 -8.53
N ARG A 94 -12.04 -3.75 -8.77
CA ARG A 94 -11.22 -3.35 -9.94
C ARG A 94 -11.03 -1.83 -10.03
N TYR A 95 -10.76 -1.19 -8.90
CA TYR A 95 -10.30 0.19 -8.84
C TYR A 95 -8.78 0.28 -8.89
N ALA A 96 -8.26 1.45 -9.27
CA ALA A 96 -6.83 1.74 -9.30
C ALA A 96 -6.49 2.92 -8.39
N PHE A 97 -5.32 2.87 -7.76
CA PHE A 97 -4.73 4.00 -7.06
C PHE A 97 -3.68 4.69 -7.95
N VAL A 98 -3.36 5.94 -7.63
CA VAL A 98 -2.30 6.71 -8.31
C VAL A 98 -1.09 6.98 -7.41
N GLY A 99 -1.07 6.35 -6.24
CA GLY A 99 -0.03 6.50 -5.23
C GLY A 99 -0.21 5.46 -4.11
N PRO A 100 0.64 5.50 -3.07
CA PRO A 100 0.53 4.60 -1.93
C PRO A 100 -0.79 4.86 -1.19
N VAL A 101 -1.37 3.82 -0.62
CA VAL A 101 -2.57 3.95 0.23
C VAL A 101 -2.11 4.28 1.65
N THR A 102 -2.51 5.45 2.15
CA THR A 102 -2.16 5.92 3.48
C THR A 102 -3.40 6.24 4.29
N VAL A 103 -3.37 5.87 5.56
CA VAL A 103 -4.40 6.20 6.55
C VAL A 103 -3.72 6.92 7.71
N THR A 104 -4.25 8.06 8.11
CA THR A 104 -3.77 8.81 9.27
C THR A 104 -4.92 9.12 10.21
N PHE A 105 -4.61 9.22 11.50
CA PHE A 105 -5.55 9.62 12.53
C PHE A 105 -5.19 11.01 13.02
N ILE A 106 -6.20 11.87 13.17
CA ILE A 106 -6.04 13.18 13.79
C ILE A 106 -7.13 13.43 14.80
N GLU A 107 -6.78 14.18 15.85
CA GLU A 107 -7.70 14.61 16.89
C GLU A 107 -8.43 15.90 16.48
N HIS A 108 -9.72 15.95 16.80
CA HIS A 108 -10.59 17.10 16.55
C HIS A 108 -11.57 17.30 17.72
N ASP A 109 -11.42 18.41 18.44
CA ASP A 109 -12.20 18.74 19.64
C ASP A 109 -13.70 18.97 19.38
N ASP A 110 -14.09 19.22 18.13
CA ASP A 110 -15.48 19.45 17.74
C ASP A 110 -16.28 18.15 17.55
N LEU A 111 -15.64 17.00 17.69
CA LEU A 111 -16.27 15.68 17.55
C LEU A 111 -16.68 15.09 18.91
N GLU A 112 -17.92 14.59 18.96
CA GLU A 112 -18.40 13.78 20.08
C GLU A 112 -17.80 12.38 20.04
N THR A 113 -17.60 11.75 21.20
CA THR A 113 -17.15 10.35 21.31
C THR A 113 -18.04 9.40 20.49
N GLY A 114 -17.43 8.51 19.71
CA GLY A 114 -18.13 7.60 18.80
C GLY A 114 -18.54 8.24 17.47
N ARG A 115 -18.16 9.50 17.24
CA ARG A 115 -18.29 10.16 15.93
C ARG A 115 -16.91 10.38 15.34
N PHE A 116 -16.83 10.14 14.04
CA PHE A 116 -15.63 10.36 13.27
C PHE A 116 -15.98 10.92 11.89
N ARG A 117 -15.00 11.54 11.24
CA ARG A 117 -15.12 11.96 9.84
C ARG A 117 -13.97 11.37 9.05
N VAL A 118 -14.24 11.03 7.80
CA VAL A 118 -13.23 10.59 6.86
C VAL A 118 -13.02 11.71 5.85
N ARG A 119 -11.76 12.13 5.70
CA ARG A 119 -11.30 12.95 4.58
C ARG A 119 -10.52 12.06 3.64
N SER A 120 -10.75 12.25 2.35
CA SER A 120 -10.07 11.51 1.30
C SER A 120 -9.46 12.46 0.28
N ALA A 121 -8.29 12.10 -0.24
CA ALA A 121 -7.61 12.80 -1.30
C ALA A 121 -6.94 11.82 -2.26
N THR A 122 -6.84 12.23 -3.52
CA THR A 122 -6.09 11.51 -4.55
C THR A 122 -4.71 12.17 -4.68
N VAL A 123 -3.68 11.52 -4.15
CA VAL A 123 -2.30 12.02 -4.10
C VAL A 123 -1.43 11.13 -4.97
N ARG A 124 -0.81 11.69 -6.01
CA ARG A 124 0.11 10.91 -6.86
C ARG A 124 1.37 10.54 -6.09
N GLY A 125 1.79 9.29 -6.21
CA GLY A 125 3.01 8.76 -5.60
C GLY A 125 3.93 8.11 -6.63
N ALA A 126 5.12 7.72 -6.18
CA ALA A 126 6.08 6.97 -7.00
C ALA A 126 5.65 5.51 -7.23
N VAL A 127 4.80 4.99 -6.34
CA VAL A 127 4.28 3.62 -6.38
C VAL A 127 2.81 3.61 -6.02
N ALA A 128 2.09 2.59 -6.47
CA ALA A 128 0.73 2.28 -6.06
C ALA A 128 0.59 0.78 -5.84
N PRO A 129 -0.22 0.31 -4.88
CA PRO A 129 -0.54 -1.11 -4.78
C PRO A 129 -1.16 -1.63 -6.08
N ALA A 130 -0.70 -2.79 -6.56
CA ALA A 130 -1.25 -3.40 -7.76
C ALA A 130 -2.58 -4.09 -7.40
N THR A 131 -3.67 -3.49 -7.85
CA THR A 131 -5.03 -4.05 -7.76
C THR A 131 -5.32 -4.93 -8.97
N ALA A 132 -6.43 -5.68 -8.99
CA ALA A 132 -6.81 -6.47 -10.16
C ALA A 132 -7.02 -5.65 -11.45
N ALA A 133 -7.19 -4.33 -11.36
CA ALA A 133 -7.28 -3.42 -12.50
C ALA A 133 -5.90 -2.95 -13.02
N ALA A 134 -4.83 -3.23 -12.29
CA ALA A 134 -3.47 -2.85 -12.65
C ALA A 134 -2.86 -3.86 -13.62
N THR A 135 -2.82 -3.53 -14.91
CA THR A 135 -2.00 -4.26 -15.88
C THR A 135 -0.60 -3.64 -15.93
N PRO A 136 0.47 -4.42 -15.71
CA PRO A 136 1.83 -3.95 -15.91
C PRO A 136 2.03 -3.44 -17.34
N SER A 137 2.78 -2.36 -17.50
CA SER A 137 3.16 -1.82 -18.81
C SER A 137 4.58 -1.28 -18.76
N ALA A 138 5.25 -1.08 -19.90
CA ALA A 138 6.55 -0.43 -19.94
C ALA A 138 6.58 0.95 -19.23
N ARG A 139 5.42 1.64 -19.19
CA ARG A 139 5.25 2.93 -18.48
C ARG A 139 4.97 2.78 -16.98
N HIS A 140 4.36 1.68 -16.59
CA HIS A 140 3.99 1.38 -15.21
C HIS A 140 4.35 -0.08 -14.92
N PRO A 141 5.65 -0.39 -14.78
CA PRO A 141 6.07 -1.75 -14.49
C PRO A 141 5.59 -2.16 -13.10
N LEU A 142 5.52 -3.46 -12.88
CA LEU A 142 5.13 -4.08 -11.63
C LEU A 142 6.34 -4.70 -10.94
N VAL A 143 6.43 -4.51 -9.63
CA VAL A 143 7.34 -5.24 -8.76
C VAL A 143 6.55 -6.08 -7.75
N ASP A 144 6.95 -7.32 -7.53
CA ASP A 144 6.43 -8.19 -6.46
C ASP A 144 7.54 -8.41 -5.44
N ILE A 145 7.24 -8.04 -4.19
CA ILE A 145 8.15 -8.12 -3.05
C ILE A 145 7.45 -8.92 -1.97
N ASP A 146 7.93 -10.13 -1.70
CA ASP A 146 7.36 -11.04 -0.71
C ASP A 146 5.84 -11.24 -0.84
N GLY A 147 5.33 -11.26 -2.08
CA GLY A 147 3.90 -11.44 -2.40
C GLY A 147 3.08 -10.15 -2.43
N GLN A 148 3.67 -9.02 -2.03
CA GLN A 148 3.06 -7.69 -2.19
C GLN A 148 3.45 -7.10 -3.53
N ARG A 149 2.44 -6.74 -4.33
CA ARG A 149 2.63 -6.22 -5.69
C ARG A 149 2.43 -4.72 -5.73
N TYR A 150 3.36 -4.03 -6.38
CA TYR A 150 3.36 -2.59 -6.55
C TYR A 150 3.50 -2.23 -8.02
N LEU A 151 2.65 -1.35 -8.52
CA LEU A 151 2.89 -0.62 -9.76
C LEU A 151 3.84 0.55 -9.50
N LEU A 152 4.84 0.71 -10.35
CA LEU A 152 5.68 1.91 -10.35
C LEU A 152 4.97 2.99 -11.15
N THR A 153 4.47 4.01 -10.45
CA THR A 153 3.68 5.11 -11.04
C THR A 153 4.52 6.37 -11.28
N GLY A 154 5.70 6.45 -10.66
CA GLY A 154 6.65 7.54 -10.81
C GLY A 154 7.86 7.18 -11.68
N PRO A 155 8.66 8.19 -12.07
CA PRO A 155 9.88 7.98 -12.86
C PRO A 155 11.03 7.37 -12.04
N VAL A 156 10.98 7.50 -10.72
CA VAL A 156 11.98 6.97 -9.77
C VAL A 156 11.24 6.39 -8.58
N THR A 157 11.62 5.18 -8.19
CA THR A 157 11.14 4.49 -7.00
C THR A 157 12.33 4.03 -6.19
N VAL A 158 12.41 4.42 -4.92
CA VAL A 158 13.43 3.95 -3.98
C VAL A 158 12.89 2.79 -3.16
N ILE A 159 13.65 1.70 -3.10
CA ILE A 159 13.32 0.53 -2.27
C ILE A 159 14.38 0.43 -1.18
N GLY A 160 13.93 0.23 0.06
CA GLY A 160 14.81 0.11 1.21
C GLY A 160 14.03 -0.18 2.49
N ARG A 161 14.71 -0.21 3.63
CA ARG A 161 14.06 -0.42 4.94
C ARG A 161 13.77 0.88 5.71
N GLY A 162 14.21 2.02 5.17
CA GLY A 162 14.07 3.32 5.83
C GLY A 162 12.73 3.96 5.50
N SER A 163 12.26 4.86 6.36
CA SER A 163 11.03 5.62 6.11
C SER A 163 11.15 6.60 4.95
N GLU A 164 12.36 6.84 4.45
CA GLU A 164 12.63 7.61 3.24
C GLU A 164 12.46 6.83 1.93
N ALA A 165 12.20 5.52 1.98
CA ALA A 165 11.94 4.69 0.80
C ALA A 165 10.48 4.79 0.35
N ASP A 166 10.24 4.68 -0.95
CA ASP A 166 8.88 4.62 -1.52
C ASP A 166 8.23 3.25 -1.26
N ILE A 167 9.05 2.18 -1.26
CA ILE A 167 8.64 0.85 -0.81
C ILE A 167 9.53 0.45 0.36
N ILE A 168 8.91 0.30 1.53
CA ILE A 168 9.57 -0.11 2.77
C ILE A 168 9.54 -1.63 2.87
N VAL A 169 10.71 -2.24 3.05
CA VAL A 169 10.86 -3.69 3.20
C VAL A 169 11.48 -3.99 4.57
N ASP A 170 10.79 -4.80 5.37
CA ASP A 170 11.30 -5.26 6.66
C ASP A 170 12.29 -6.42 6.50
N ASP A 171 13.51 -6.07 6.09
CA ASP A 171 14.63 -7.00 6.10
C ASP A 171 15.88 -6.32 6.69
N PRO A 172 16.46 -6.85 7.79
CA PRO A 172 17.73 -6.38 8.34
C PRO A 172 18.89 -6.37 7.33
N GLY A 173 18.83 -7.20 6.29
CA GLY A 173 19.81 -7.23 5.21
C GLY A 173 19.71 -6.05 4.23
N ILE A 174 18.70 -5.19 4.37
CA ILE A 174 18.43 -4.09 3.46
C ILE A 174 18.92 -2.75 4.05
N SER A 175 19.61 -1.93 3.26
CA SER A 175 19.96 -0.55 3.63
C SER A 175 18.73 0.36 3.62
N ARG A 176 18.77 1.46 4.38
CA ARG A 176 17.62 2.38 4.49
C ARG A 176 17.14 2.89 3.12
N ARG A 177 18.09 3.22 2.25
CA ARG A 177 17.91 3.37 0.80
C ARG A 177 18.84 2.34 0.14
N HIS A 178 18.28 1.29 -0.43
CA HIS A 178 19.08 0.16 -0.93
C HIS A 178 19.29 0.27 -2.43
N LEU A 179 18.20 0.38 -3.18
CA LEU A 179 18.23 0.54 -4.62
C LEU A 179 17.23 1.61 -5.05
N GLU A 180 17.43 2.14 -6.24
CA GLU A 180 16.39 2.85 -6.98
C GLU A 180 16.05 2.10 -8.27
N ILE A 181 14.78 2.13 -8.65
CA ILE A 181 14.30 1.73 -9.97
C ILE A 181 13.89 3.00 -10.70
N ARG A 182 14.46 3.22 -11.87
CA ARG A 182 14.20 4.39 -12.72
C ARG A 182 13.49 3.93 -13.99
N VAL A 183 12.27 4.43 -14.20
CA VAL A 183 11.48 4.20 -15.40
C VAL A 183 11.77 5.32 -16.38
N THR A 184 12.35 4.98 -17.53
CA THR A 184 12.67 5.93 -18.61
C THR A 184 11.95 5.55 -19.90
N ARG A 185 12.11 6.36 -20.96
CA ARG A 185 11.58 6.02 -22.28
C ARG A 185 12.33 4.86 -22.94
N ASP A 186 13.59 4.66 -22.56
CA ASP A 186 14.50 3.70 -23.20
C ASP A 186 14.57 2.37 -22.45
N GLY A 187 13.84 2.26 -21.33
CA GLY A 187 13.79 1.07 -20.48
C GLY A 187 13.77 1.41 -18.99
N VAL A 188 13.82 0.36 -18.18
CA VAL A 188 13.81 0.44 -16.73
C VAL A 188 15.17 0.05 -16.19
N VAL A 189 15.76 0.87 -15.32
CA VAL A 189 17.10 0.64 -14.76
C VAL A 189 17.01 0.52 -13.24
N ALA A 190 17.52 -0.56 -12.68
CA ALA A 190 17.76 -0.68 -11.25
C ALA A 190 19.21 -0.31 -10.93
N SER A 191 19.41 0.52 -9.91
CA SER A 191 20.75 0.95 -9.45
C SER A 191 20.88 0.80 -7.94
N ASP A 192 22.01 0.24 -7.50
CA ASP A 192 22.38 0.18 -6.09
C ASP A 192 22.74 1.59 -5.57
N LEU A 193 22.26 1.94 -4.38
CA LEU A 193 22.47 3.25 -3.76
C LEU A 193 23.63 3.27 -2.76
N GLY A 194 24.65 2.44 -2.97
CA GLY A 194 25.74 2.25 -2.03
C GLY A 194 25.30 1.42 -0.83
N SER A 195 24.52 0.38 -1.09
CA SER A 195 24.00 -0.50 -0.04
C SER A 195 25.12 -1.34 0.58
N THR A 196 24.86 -1.87 1.78
CA THR A 196 25.85 -2.67 2.51
C THR A 196 26.06 -4.05 1.89
N ASN A 197 24.99 -4.67 1.37
CA ASN A 197 25.02 -6.04 0.85
C ASN A 197 24.98 -6.10 -0.69
N GLY A 198 24.74 -4.97 -1.37
CA GLY A 198 24.69 -4.86 -2.82
C GLY A 198 23.38 -5.34 -3.44
N LEU A 199 23.21 -4.96 -4.69
CA LEU A 199 22.15 -5.40 -5.59
C LEU A 199 22.60 -6.63 -6.40
N PHE A 200 21.77 -7.66 -6.43
CA PHE A 200 21.93 -8.82 -7.31
C PHE A 200 20.81 -8.85 -8.34
N VAL A 201 21.13 -9.13 -9.60
CA VAL A 201 20.17 -9.33 -10.69
C VAL A 201 20.47 -10.66 -11.36
N GLU A 202 19.48 -11.55 -11.45
CA GLU A 202 19.66 -12.93 -11.94
C GLU A 202 20.83 -13.65 -11.25
N GLY A 203 21.00 -13.42 -9.94
CA GLY A 203 22.07 -14.01 -9.12
C GLY A 203 23.45 -13.35 -9.23
N HIS A 204 23.61 -12.32 -10.07
CA HIS A 204 24.88 -11.63 -10.27
C HIS A 204 24.89 -10.27 -9.57
N GLN A 205 25.91 -9.99 -8.76
CA GLN A 205 26.05 -8.70 -8.10
C GLN A 205 26.43 -7.62 -9.13
N VAL A 206 25.65 -6.54 -9.17
CA VAL A 206 25.81 -5.45 -10.14
C VAL A 206 25.57 -4.09 -9.49
N PRO A 207 26.29 -3.03 -9.89
CA PRO A 207 26.00 -1.68 -9.42
C PRO A 207 24.73 -1.10 -10.05
N ALA A 208 24.40 -1.53 -11.28
CA ALA A 208 23.16 -1.21 -11.97
C ALA A 208 22.88 -2.26 -13.06
N ALA A 209 21.61 -2.43 -13.41
CA ALA A 209 21.17 -3.27 -14.52
C ALA A 209 19.95 -2.67 -15.23
N THR A 210 19.88 -2.87 -16.53
CA THR A 210 18.63 -2.67 -17.28
C THR A 210 17.74 -3.88 -17.01
N LEU A 211 16.53 -3.64 -16.51
CA LEU A 211 15.56 -4.67 -16.20
C LEU A 211 14.75 -5.04 -17.44
N LEU A 212 14.55 -6.34 -17.60
CA LEU A 212 13.68 -6.96 -18.59
C LEU A 212 12.53 -7.65 -17.88
N ASP A 213 11.43 -7.87 -18.62
CA ASP A 213 10.28 -8.60 -18.11
C ASP A 213 10.68 -9.98 -17.55
N GLY A 214 10.22 -10.28 -16.34
CA GLY A 214 10.53 -11.51 -15.62
C GLY A 214 11.83 -11.49 -14.82
N ASN A 215 12.59 -10.39 -14.82
CA ASN A 215 13.81 -10.31 -14.02
C ASN A 215 13.57 -10.47 -12.52
N THR A 216 14.52 -11.13 -11.89
CA THR A 216 14.62 -11.32 -10.45
C THR A 216 15.77 -10.50 -9.89
N LEU A 217 15.44 -9.54 -9.04
CA LEU A 217 16.41 -8.81 -8.23
C LEU A 217 16.46 -9.44 -6.83
N THR A 218 17.60 -9.30 -6.16
CA THR A 218 17.75 -9.71 -4.77
C THR A 218 18.54 -8.66 -4.00
N ILE A 219 17.99 -8.25 -2.86
CA ILE A 219 18.61 -7.33 -1.90
C ILE A 219 18.46 -7.91 -0.50
N GLY A 220 19.55 -7.98 0.26
CA GLY A 220 19.53 -8.70 1.54
C GLY A 220 19.10 -10.16 1.33
N ARG A 221 17.95 -10.54 1.90
CA ARG A 221 17.27 -11.83 1.74
C ARG A 221 15.98 -11.73 0.94
N THR A 222 15.54 -10.51 0.62
CA THR A 222 14.31 -10.26 -0.13
C THR A 222 14.53 -10.45 -1.61
N ARG A 223 13.63 -11.19 -2.24
CA ARG A 223 13.54 -11.35 -3.69
C ARG A 223 12.50 -10.39 -4.24
N ILE A 224 12.87 -9.66 -5.28
CA ILE A 224 11.98 -8.74 -5.99
C ILE A 224 11.83 -9.26 -7.41
N MET A 225 10.60 -9.58 -7.80
CA MET A 225 10.30 -9.96 -9.18
C MET A 225 9.81 -8.73 -9.94
N PHE A 226 10.19 -8.60 -11.20
CA PHE A 226 9.89 -7.42 -12.02
C PHE A 226 9.19 -7.82 -13.33
N TRP A 227 8.15 -7.07 -13.70
CA TRP A 227 7.42 -7.24 -14.96
C TRP A 227 7.08 -5.89 -15.57
N THR A 228 7.22 -5.77 -16.88
CA THR A 228 6.72 -4.64 -17.66
C THR A 228 5.41 -4.98 -18.35
N GLY A 229 4.90 -6.21 -18.20
CA GLY A 229 3.75 -6.69 -18.97
C GLY A 229 4.18 -7.04 -20.38
N GLN A 230 3.54 -8.04 -20.98
CA GLN A 230 3.78 -8.35 -22.39
C GLN A 230 3.27 -7.17 -23.22
N ASP A 231 4.17 -6.55 -23.99
CA ASP A 231 3.75 -5.79 -25.16
C ASP A 231 3.11 -6.81 -26.13
N ASP A 232 1.79 -6.94 -26.11
CA ASP A 232 1.00 -7.60 -27.17
C ASP A 232 1.03 -6.76 -28.47
N SER A 233 2.17 -6.15 -28.80
CA SER A 233 2.39 -5.38 -30.05
C SER A 233 3.38 -6.07 -30.99
N ALA A 234 3.47 -7.40 -30.92
CA ALA A 234 4.23 -8.21 -31.86
C ALA A 234 3.41 -9.39 -32.38
N GLU A 235 2.26 -9.13 -33.01
CA GLU A 235 1.62 -10.03 -33.99
C GLU A 235 0.44 -9.31 -34.67
N ASP A 236 0.73 -8.30 -35.50
CA ASP A 236 -0.21 -7.80 -36.53
C ASP A 236 0.57 -7.23 -37.74
N ASP A 237 1.59 -7.96 -38.16
CA ASP A 237 2.18 -7.84 -39.49
C ASP A 237 2.25 -9.24 -40.13
N GLN A 238 1.17 -9.60 -40.83
CA GLN A 238 1.16 -10.41 -42.06
C GLN A 238 -0.23 -10.48 -42.69
#